data_AF-A0A9P6JJ48-F1
#
_entry.id   AF-A0A9P6JJ48-F1
#
_cell.length_a   1.000
_cell.length_b   1.000
_cell.length_c   1.000
_cell.angle_alpha   90.00
_cell.angle_beta   90.00
_cell.angle_gamma   90.00
#
_symmetry.space_group_name_H-M   'P 1'
#
loop_
_entity.id
_entity.type
_entity.pdbx_description
1 polymer ?
#
loop_
_entity_poly.entity_id
_entity_poly.type
_entity_poly.pdbx_seq_one_letter_code
_entity_poly.pdbx_strand_id
1 'polypeptide(L)'
;MDDFMHDIFGEDDTRDQTFFHSESPDSNNNLDFQHEEILIDSDEFESESFHEEDEYTSSESEEDSSSRRVLECVEDMTLSFLRQLSTFSSRLNDTRPEIGTAQRIDIRLADRKKEENADGLMPTKVLRYPRKCQTGSARPFAQLFRFLDLVQEATLSGIPTTKRDIYYKDVPLFKSQRVVDTLVDDLAATFELERSDLNIRSSSKGLVCGSTLTARLVSGEVFHCRDMEASLIPTGEDIESFSIDLDLSWILVVEKEAVFQTLCQLQLCRHENMPGPGLIITGKGYPDVATRHLLKSLGDALPKTVPILGLVDGDPYGLDILSVYKYGSRSMQHENGKLATRRIKWLGLWASEISNRVEYFLCSLGVDRDRLIPITKHDEKKAKMEVRPQKKSTPVFHLLTPFRKELQHMLHSRRKAEIEILSSTSLVNSRTAPQDWAASSCSEELTLGSPLASTSHNLLLHYLCSKVTEFVQSASGRDSLREMIL
;
A
#
# COMPACT_ATOMS: atom_id res chain seq x y z
N MET A 1 -19.72 -31.36 11.28
CA MET A 1 -20.96 -30.72 11.72
C MET A 1 -20.76 -29.23 11.60
N ASP A 2 -20.78 -28.81 10.34
CA ASP A 2 -21.65 -27.79 9.77
C ASP A 2 -22.06 -26.60 10.63
N ASP A 3 -21.93 -25.47 9.94
CA ASP A 3 -22.78 -24.29 9.94
C ASP A 3 -22.36 -23.01 10.67
N PHE A 4 -22.16 -22.01 9.80
CA PHE A 4 -22.35 -20.56 9.95
C PHE A 4 -21.28 -19.68 10.61
N MET A 5 -20.69 -18.80 9.78
CA MET A 5 -20.78 -17.34 10.01
C MET A 5 -20.63 -16.59 8.69
N HIS A 6 -21.79 -16.22 8.14
CA HIS A 6 -22.00 -15.09 7.23
C HIS A 6 -22.24 -13.82 8.07
N ASP A 7 -21.87 -12.68 7.48
CA ASP A 7 -22.36 -11.31 7.69
C ASP A 7 -21.92 -10.47 8.91
N ILE A 8 -21.11 -9.44 8.62
CA ILE A 8 -21.18 -8.04 9.11
C ILE A 8 -20.49 -7.18 8.00
N PHE A 9 -21.05 -6.21 7.27
CA PHE A 9 -22.09 -5.20 7.53
C PHE A 9 -23.01 -5.03 6.31
N GLY A 10 -24.27 -4.67 6.59
CA GLY A 10 -25.36 -4.51 5.64
C GLY A 10 -25.64 -3.10 5.12
N GLU A 11 -26.62 -3.13 4.22
CA GLU A 11 -27.53 -2.16 3.58
C GLU A 11 -27.90 -0.93 4.46
N ASP A 12 -28.30 0.24 3.93
CA ASP A 12 -29.28 0.51 2.87
C ASP A 12 -29.06 1.92 2.26
N ASP A 13 -29.33 2.07 0.96
CA ASP A 13 -30.29 3.07 0.47
C ASP A 13 -30.58 2.80 -1.02
N THR A 14 -31.66 2.05 -1.26
CA THR A 14 -32.26 1.85 -2.58
C THR A 14 -33.15 3.05 -2.93
N ARG A 15 -32.93 3.66 -4.10
CA ARG A 15 -34.03 4.25 -4.87
C ARG A 15 -33.98 3.76 -6.31
N ASP A 16 -35.08 3.12 -6.66
CA ASP A 16 -35.46 2.58 -7.95
C ASP A 16 -35.24 3.57 -9.10
N GLN A 17 -34.80 3.05 -10.25
CA GLN A 17 -35.43 3.41 -11.52
C GLN A 17 -35.31 2.27 -12.53
N THR A 18 -36.48 1.80 -12.93
CA THR A 18 -36.78 0.74 -13.88
C THR A 18 -36.46 1.13 -15.33
N PHE A 19 -36.14 0.09 -16.09
CA PHE A 19 -35.72 0.08 -17.49
C PHE A 19 -36.92 0.07 -18.48
N PHE A 20 -36.59 0.47 -19.73
CA PHE A 20 -37.13 0.08 -21.05
C PHE A 20 -38.13 0.94 -21.85
N HIS A 21 -37.67 1.21 -23.10
CA HIS A 21 -38.38 1.33 -24.40
C HIS A 21 -39.30 2.54 -24.60
N SER A 22 -39.45 3.16 -25.78
CA SER A 22 -38.95 3.05 -27.17
C SER A 22 -39.54 4.25 -27.94
N GLU A 23 -39.20 4.39 -29.22
CA GLU A 23 -39.87 5.20 -30.28
C GLU A 23 -39.20 6.53 -30.69
N SER A 24 -38.52 6.48 -31.84
CA SER A 24 -38.46 7.51 -32.90
C SER A 24 -39.79 7.53 -33.68
N PRO A 25 -40.23 8.61 -34.40
CA PRO A 25 -39.51 9.18 -35.55
C PRO A 25 -39.74 10.68 -35.90
N ASP A 26 -39.05 11.12 -36.97
CA ASP A 26 -39.30 12.26 -37.89
C ASP A 26 -39.02 13.69 -37.37
N SER A 27 -38.43 14.65 -38.10
CA SER A 27 -38.04 14.80 -39.52
C SER A 27 -37.19 16.09 -39.68
N ASN A 28 -36.45 16.18 -40.81
CA ASN A 28 -36.06 17.40 -41.55
C ASN A 28 -35.14 18.46 -40.89
N ASN A 29 -33.91 18.62 -41.39
CA ASN A 29 -33.64 19.52 -42.53
C ASN A 29 -32.14 19.70 -42.86
N ASN A 30 -31.88 19.69 -44.17
CA ASN A 30 -30.86 20.38 -44.97
C ASN A 30 -29.36 20.13 -44.78
N LEU A 31 -28.85 19.43 -45.80
CA LEU A 31 -27.51 19.43 -46.35
C LEU A 31 -27.09 20.82 -46.86
N ASP A 32 -25.80 21.14 -46.71
CA ASP A 32 -25.07 21.90 -47.72
C ASP A 32 -23.62 21.41 -47.80
N PHE A 33 -23.18 21.14 -49.02
CA PHE A 33 -21.86 20.61 -49.41
C PHE A 33 -20.99 21.76 -49.93
N GLN A 34 -19.72 21.82 -49.53
CA GLN A 34 -18.67 22.43 -50.37
C GLN A 34 -17.41 21.55 -50.37
N HIS A 35 -17.06 21.10 -51.57
CA HIS A 35 -15.85 20.41 -51.96
C HIS A 35 -14.76 21.43 -52.31
N GLU A 36 -13.50 21.15 -51.96
CA GLU A 36 -12.34 21.71 -52.64
C GLU A 36 -11.28 20.60 -52.85
N GLU A 37 -10.98 20.32 -54.11
CA GLU A 37 -9.91 19.46 -54.61
C GLU A 37 -8.60 20.26 -54.73
N ILE A 38 -7.45 19.65 -54.45
CA ILE A 38 -6.17 20.03 -55.09
C ILE A 38 -5.35 18.75 -55.40
N LEU A 39 -4.94 18.64 -56.67
CA LEU A 39 -4.10 17.60 -57.28
C LEU A 39 -2.60 18.00 -57.26
N ILE A 40 -1.77 17.00 -56.94
CA ILE A 40 -0.47 16.56 -57.51
C ILE A 40 0.59 17.61 -57.90
N ASP A 41 1.81 17.41 -57.39
CA ASP A 41 3.00 17.48 -58.25
C ASP A 41 4.06 16.43 -57.85
N SER A 42 4.72 15.88 -58.86
CA SER A 42 5.70 14.79 -58.79
C SER A 42 6.96 15.23 -59.53
N ASP A 43 8.13 15.14 -58.90
CA ASP A 43 9.42 15.23 -59.58
C ASP A 43 10.46 14.32 -58.92
N GLU A 44 11.44 13.97 -59.74
CA GLU A 44 12.23 12.74 -59.82
C GLU A 44 13.71 12.96 -59.37
N PHE A 45 14.49 11.86 -59.30
CA PHE A 45 15.98 11.77 -59.11
C PHE A 45 16.52 11.95 -57.66
N GLU A 46 17.49 11.18 -57.13
CA GLU A 46 18.54 10.33 -57.71
C GLU A 46 19.05 9.32 -56.66
N SER A 47 19.64 8.22 -57.13
CA SER A 47 20.20 7.11 -56.34
C SER A 47 21.62 7.39 -55.82
N GLU A 48 21.89 7.15 -54.54
CA GLU A 48 23.22 6.76 -54.06
C GLU A 48 23.13 5.56 -53.11
N SER A 49 23.93 4.55 -53.43
CA SER A 49 24.13 3.31 -52.71
C SER A 49 25.36 3.41 -51.82
N PHE A 50 25.21 3.16 -50.52
CA PHE A 50 26.33 2.88 -49.62
C PHE A 50 26.03 1.61 -48.82
N HIS A 51 26.90 0.62 -48.99
CA HIS A 51 27.00 -0.56 -48.16
C HIS A 51 27.77 -0.20 -46.89
N GLU A 52 27.13 -0.26 -45.73
CA GLU A 52 27.82 -0.47 -44.45
C GLU A 52 27.11 -1.62 -43.71
N GLU A 53 27.83 -2.73 -43.58
CA GLU A 53 27.50 -3.83 -42.69
C GLU A 53 27.68 -3.35 -41.25
N ASP A 54 26.65 -2.72 -40.68
CA ASP A 54 26.60 -2.51 -39.24
C ASP A 54 25.96 -3.74 -38.59
N GLU A 55 26.82 -4.53 -37.95
CA GLU A 55 26.50 -5.57 -37.00
C GLU A 55 25.70 -4.93 -35.84
N TYR A 56 24.38 -4.89 -36.01
CA TYR A 56 23.42 -4.39 -35.02
C TYR A 56 23.40 -5.38 -33.85
N THR A 57 24.30 -5.21 -32.88
CA THR A 57 24.10 -5.75 -31.54
C THR A 57 22.88 -5.04 -30.96
N SER A 58 21.69 -5.64 -31.11
CA SER A 58 20.49 -5.24 -30.38
C SER A 58 20.79 -5.25 -28.89
N SER A 59 21.00 -4.08 -28.31
CA SER A 59 20.77 -3.86 -26.89
C SER A 59 19.26 -3.96 -26.68
N GLU A 60 18.74 -5.18 -26.53
CA GLU A 60 17.37 -5.40 -26.07
C GLU A 60 17.19 -4.61 -24.77
N SER A 61 16.23 -3.69 -24.72
CA SER A 61 15.90 -3.00 -23.47
C SER A 61 15.39 -4.03 -22.47
N GLU A 62 15.68 -3.85 -21.17
CA GLU A 62 15.26 -4.82 -20.16
C GLU A 62 13.74 -5.07 -20.15
N GLU A 63 12.95 -4.06 -20.53
CA GLU A 63 11.49 -4.16 -20.69
C GLU A 63 11.06 -5.16 -21.77
N ASP A 64 11.82 -5.26 -22.87
CA ASP A 64 11.52 -6.18 -23.98
C ASP A 64 11.84 -7.63 -23.57
N SER A 65 12.90 -7.81 -22.78
CA SER A 65 13.29 -9.11 -22.21
C SER A 65 12.25 -9.65 -21.21
N SER A 66 11.72 -8.78 -20.34
CA SER A 66 10.69 -9.13 -19.36
C SER A 66 9.36 -9.47 -20.03
N SER A 67 8.95 -8.66 -21.00
CA SER A 67 7.73 -8.90 -21.79
C SER A 67 7.78 -10.25 -22.50
N ARG A 68 8.93 -10.58 -23.12
CA ARG A 68 9.13 -11.89 -23.77
C ARG A 68 9.01 -13.04 -22.77
N ARG A 69 9.63 -12.93 -21.60
CA ARG A 69 9.58 -13.95 -20.55
C ARG A 69 8.15 -14.20 -20.05
N VAL A 70 7.34 -13.14 -19.93
CA VAL A 70 5.92 -13.25 -19.55
C VAL A 70 5.16 -14.06 -20.60
N LEU A 71 5.33 -13.74 -21.88
CA LEU A 71 4.68 -14.44 -22.99
C LEU A 71 5.07 -15.92 -23.04
N GLU A 72 6.35 -16.24 -22.90
CA GLU A 72 6.85 -17.62 -22.85
C GLU A 72 6.21 -18.41 -21.69
N CYS A 73 6.11 -17.81 -20.50
CA CYS A 73 5.47 -18.44 -19.34
C CYS A 73 3.97 -18.69 -19.54
N VAL A 74 3.26 -17.74 -20.16
CA VAL A 74 1.83 -17.86 -20.48
C VAL A 74 1.60 -18.94 -21.53
N GLU A 75 2.43 -18.98 -22.57
CA GLU A 75 2.40 -19.99 -23.63
C GLU A 75 2.67 -21.38 -23.09
N ASP A 76 3.72 -21.56 -22.27
CA ASP A 76 4.06 -22.85 -21.67
C ASP A 76 2.94 -23.40 -20.78
N MET A 77 2.32 -22.55 -19.96
CA MET A 77 1.18 -22.94 -19.14
C MET A 77 -0.03 -23.35 -20.00
N THR A 78 -0.28 -22.63 -21.08
CA THR A 78 -1.39 -22.89 -22.01
C THR A 78 -1.15 -24.17 -22.81
N LEU A 79 0.06 -24.37 -23.34
CA LEU A 79 0.47 -25.58 -24.05
C LEU A 79 0.42 -26.81 -23.14
N SER A 80 0.84 -26.69 -21.88
CA SER A 80 0.73 -27.75 -20.89
C SER A 80 -0.73 -28.18 -20.70
N PHE A 81 -1.65 -27.22 -20.59
CA PHE A 81 -3.08 -27.52 -20.49
C PHE A 81 -3.64 -28.17 -21.75
N LEU A 82 -3.32 -27.65 -22.95
CA LEU A 82 -3.81 -28.19 -24.21
C LEU A 82 -3.30 -29.61 -24.47
N ARG A 83 -2.04 -29.92 -24.11
CA ARG A 83 -1.48 -31.28 -24.17
C ARG A 83 -2.19 -32.24 -23.22
N GLN A 84 -2.51 -31.78 -22.00
CA GLN A 84 -3.31 -32.57 -21.06
C GLN A 84 -4.73 -32.81 -21.60
N LEU A 85 -5.34 -31.79 -22.20
CA LEU A 85 -6.69 -31.86 -22.78
C LEU A 85 -6.76 -32.80 -23.99
N SER A 86 -5.77 -32.77 -24.89
CA SER A 86 -5.72 -33.67 -26.06
C SER A 86 -5.51 -35.13 -25.64
N THR A 87 -4.66 -35.36 -24.64
CA THR A 87 -4.46 -36.69 -24.02
C THR A 87 -5.73 -37.17 -23.32
N PHE A 88 -6.45 -36.26 -22.68
CA PHE A 88 -7.73 -36.56 -22.03
C PHE A 88 -8.83 -36.92 -23.06
N SER A 89 -8.94 -36.15 -24.15
CA SER A 89 -9.94 -36.36 -25.20
C SER A 89 -9.69 -37.63 -26.04
N SER A 90 -8.44 -37.91 -26.42
CA SER A 90 -8.09 -39.13 -27.16
C SER A 90 -8.45 -40.41 -26.39
N ARG A 91 -8.25 -40.42 -25.07
CA ARG A 91 -8.56 -41.59 -24.21
C ARG A 91 -10.02 -41.70 -23.79
N LEU A 92 -10.83 -40.65 -23.95
CA LEU A 92 -12.30 -40.75 -23.84
C LEU A 92 -12.90 -41.50 -25.05
N ASN A 93 -12.22 -41.43 -26.20
CA ASN A 93 -12.63 -42.14 -27.41
C ASN A 93 -12.14 -43.60 -27.44
N ASP A 94 -11.21 -43.99 -26.57
CA ASP A 94 -10.75 -45.37 -26.42
C ASP A 94 -11.73 -46.19 -25.56
N THR A 95 -12.29 -47.25 -26.15
CA THR A 95 -13.33 -48.10 -25.56
C THR A 95 -12.83 -49.13 -24.53
N ARG A 96 -11.57 -49.07 -24.10
CA ARG A 96 -11.00 -49.97 -23.08
C ARG A 96 -10.52 -49.18 -21.86
N PRO A 97 -11.22 -49.25 -20.71
CA PRO A 97 -10.78 -48.58 -19.50
C PRO A 97 -9.63 -49.38 -18.86
N GLU A 98 -8.40 -48.85 -18.95
CA GLU A 98 -7.32 -49.31 -18.08
C GLU A 98 -7.62 -48.90 -16.64
N ILE A 99 -7.69 -49.90 -15.76
CA ILE A 99 -8.01 -49.78 -14.35
C ILE A 99 -6.82 -49.12 -13.63
N GLY A 100 -6.98 -47.91 -13.09
CA GLY A 100 -6.04 -47.45 -12.05
C GLY A 100 -5.99 -45.97 -11.69
N THR A 101 -6.11 -45.04 -12.62
CA THR A 101 -5.93 -43.60 -12.30
C THR A 101 -7.04 -42.75 -12.87
N ALA A 102 -7.82 -42.10 -12.01
CA ALA A 102 -8.84 -41.13 -12.42
C ALA A 102 -8.20 -40.06 -13.31
N GLN A 103 -8.63 -39.99 -14.58
CA GLN A 103 -8.16 -39.03 -15.57
C GLN A 103 -8.41 -37.60 -15.08
N ARG A 104 -7.35 -36.80 -14.99
CA ARG A 104 -7.38 -35.46 -14.40
C ARG A 104 -6.41 -34.54 -15.14
N ILE A 105 -6.86 -33.32 -15.38
CA ILE A 105 -6.07 -32.17 -15.79
C ILE A 105 -5.67 -31.44 -14.50
N ASP A 106 -4.37 -31.25 -14.34
CA ASP A 106 -3.78 -30.60 -13.17
C ASP A 106 -2.92 -29.40 -13.64
N ILE A 107 -3.25 -28.20 -13.17
CA ILE A 107 -2.40 -27.01 -13.29
C ILE A 107 -1.85 -26.69 -11.91
N ARG A 108 -0.51 -26.55 -11.82
CA ARG A 108 0.17 -26.18 -10.58
C ARG A 108 0.39 -24.68 -10.57
N LEU A 109 -0.01 -24.04 -9.49
CA LEU A 109 0.26 -22.63 -9.19
C LEU A 109 0.96 -22.54 -7.85
N ALA A 110 1.69 -21.47 -7.58
CA ALA A 110 2.26 -21.20 -6.26
C ALA A 110 1.15 -21.12 -5.17
N ASP A 111 1.43 -21.70 -4.00
CA ASP A 111 0.61 -21.66 -2.78
C ASP A 111 1.25 -20.71 -1.76
N ARG A 112 1.16 -19.41 -2.03
CA ARG A 112 1.69 -18.32 -1.19
C ARG A 112 1.21 -18.30 0.27
N LYS A 113 0.26 -19.14 0.65
CA LYS A 113 -0.20 -19.26 2.05
C LYS A 113 0.67 -20.21 2.86
N LYS A 114 1.44 -21.07 2.23
CA LYS A 114 2.36 -22.01 2.88
C LYS A 114 3.80 -21.51 2.75
N GLU A 115 4.62 -21.91 3.70
CA GLU A 115 6.06 -21.62 3.65
C GLU A 115 6.75 -22.52 2.62
N GLU A 116 7.92 -22.06 2.16
CA GLU A 116 8.86 -22.89 1.42
C GLU A 116 9.05 -24.24 2.13
N ASN A 117 9.00 -25.31 1.35
CA ASN A 117 9.30 -26.63 1.90
C ASN A 117 10.76 -26.66 2.36
N ALA A 118 11.12 -27.64 3.22
CA ALA A 118 12.49 -27.81 3.72
C ALA A 118 13.55 -27.93 2.60
N ASP A 119 13.11 -28.22 1.38
CA ASP A 119 13.92 -28.34 0.15
C ASP A 119 14.09 -27.00 -0.62
N GLY A 120 13.60 -25.88 -0.09
CA GLY A 120 13.69 -24.55 -0.73
C GLY A 120 12.71 -24.31 -1.88
N LEU A 121 11.84 -25.28 -2.19
CA LEU A 121 10.83 -25.17 -3.25
C LEU A 121 9.55 -24.50 -2.74
N MET A 122 9.04 -23.55 -3.52
CA MET A 122 7.74 -22.92 -3.27
C MET A 122 6.62 -23.98 -3.25
N PRO A 123 5.79 -24.01 -2.20
CA PRO A 123 4.66 -24.93 -2.15
C PRO A 123 3.71 -24.61 -3.30
N THR A 124 3.14 -25.62 -3.94
CA THR A 124 2.20 -25.44 -5.05
C THR A 124 0.78 -25.87 -4.70
N LYS A 125 -0.21 -25.08 -5.12
CA LYS A 125 -1.62 -25.47 -5.14
C LYS A 125 -1.96 -26.05 -6.52
N VAL A 126 -2.79 -27.10 -6.53
CA VAL A 126 -3.18 -27.77 -7.78
C VAL A 126 -4.63 -27.44 -8.12
N LEU A 127 -4.82 -26.74 -9.23
CA LEU A 127 -6.10 -26.62 -9.92
C LEU A 127 -6.36 -27.93 -10.65
N ARG A 128 -7.44 -28.62 -10.30
CA ARG A 128 -7.75 -29.97 -10.79
C ARG A 128 -9.11 -30.02 -11.46
N TYR A 129 -9.16 -30.63 -12.64
CA TYR A 129 -10.39 -30.91 -13.38
C TYR A 129 -10.38 -32.35 -13.94
N PRO A 130 -11.48 -33.11 -13.88
CA PRO A 130 -12.71 -32.81 -13.16
C PRO A 130 -12.53 -33.00 -11.64
N ARG A 131 -13.11 -32.09 -10.86
CA ARG A 131 -13.25 -32.19 -9.41
C ARG A 131 -14.74 -32.21 -9.06
N LYS A 132 -15.13 -33.09 -8.13
CA LYS A 132 -16.49 -33.12 -7.58
C LYS A 132 -16.69 -31.89 -6.69
N CYS A 133 -17.54 -30.96 -7.12
CA CYS A 133 -17.95 -29.77 -6.37
C CYS A 133 -19.34 -29.30 -6.83
N GLN A 134 -20.12 -28.70 -5.91
CA GLN A 134 -21.50 -28.26 -6.19
C GLN A 134 -21.60 -27.22 -7.31
N THR A 135 -20.59 -26.36 -7.46
CA THR A 135 -20.58 -25.24 -8.41
C THR A 135 -19.89 -25.56 -9.74
N GLY A 136 -19.51 -26.82 -9.98
CA GLY A 136 -18.72 -27.24 -11.14
C GLY A 136 -17.23 -26.87 -11.01
N SER A 137 -16.36 -27.66 -11.62
CA SER A 137 -14.90 -27.53 -11.47
C SER A 137 -14.20 -26.78 -12.61
N ALA A 138 -14.95 -26.38 -13.65
CA ALA A 138 -14.39 -25.68 -14.81
C ALA A 138 -14.17 -24.19 -14.57
N ARG A 139 -14.95 -23.56 -13.67
CA ARG A 139 -14.91 -22.11 -13.43
C ARG A 139 -13.51 -21.59 -13.05
N PRO A 140 -12.75 -22.23 -12.13
CA PRO A 140 -11.40 -21.77 -11.81
C PRO A 140 -10.43 -21.84 -12.99
N PHE A 141 -10.59 -22.81 -13.89
CA PHE A 141 -9.80 -22.89 -15.13
C PHE A 141 -10.19 -21.77 -16.10
N ALA A 142 -11.49 -21.53 -16.29
CA ALA A 142 -11.97 -20.42 -17.11
C ALA A 142 -11.47 -19.05 -16.60
N GLN A 143 -11.51 -18.84 -15.28
CA GLN A 143 -10.96 -17.64 -14.63
C GLN A 143 -9.44 -17.50 -14.86
N LEU A 144 -8.68 -18.60 -14.75
CA LEU A 144 -7.25 -18.61 -15.01
C LEU A 144 -6.94 -18.26 -16.47
N PHE A 145 -7.55 -18.94 -17.43
CA PHE A 145 -7.27 -18.71 -18.85
C PHE A 145 -7.74 -17.34 -19.32
N ARG A 146 -8.90 -16.86 -18.83
CA ARG A 146 -9.32 -15.49 -19.12
C ARG A 146 -8.34 -14.48 -18.54
N PHE A 147 -7.78 -14.73 -17.36
CA PHE A 147 -6.77 -13.86 -16.80
C PHE A 147 -5.45 -13.89 -17.61
N LEU A 148 -4.98 -15.07 -18.02
CA LEU A 148 -3.78 -15.22 -18.86
C LEU A 148 -3.93 -14.50 -20.21
N ASP A 149 -5.09 -14.62 -20.84
CA ASP A 149 -5.45 -13.90 -22.07
C ASP A 149 -5.35 -12.37 -21.90
N LEU A 150 -5.86 -11.84 -20.78
CA LEU A 150 -5.77 -10.41 -20.47
C LEU A 150 -4.34 -9.95 -20.15
N VAL A 151 -3.52 -10.79 -19.52
CA VAL A 151 -2.09 -10.51 -19.29
C VAL A 151 -1.32 -10.50 -20.61
N GLN A 152 -1.59 -11.47 -21.48
CA GLN A 152 -1.00 -11.53 -22.81
C GLN A 152 -1.37 -10.29 -23.65
N GLU A 153 -2.64 -9.89 -23.64
CA GLU A 153 -3.12 -8.67 -24.30
C GLU A 153 -2.42 -7.42 -23.76
N ALA A 154 -2.33 -7.27 -22.44
CA ALA A 154 -1.65 -6.13 -21.81
C ALA A 154 -0.15 -6.11 -22.14
N THR A 155 0.51 -7.26 -22.14
CA THR A 155 1.94 -7.38 -22.45
C THR A 155 2.22 -7.07 -23.93
N LEU A 156 1.43 -7.62 -24.86
CA LEU A 156 1.60 -7.38 -26.30
C LEU A 156 1.28 -5.95 -26.73
N SER A 157 0.27 -5.33 -26.11
CA SER A 157 -0.10 -3.94 -26.41
C SER A 157 0.83 -2.92 -25.76
N GLY A 158 1.62 -3.33 -24.76
CA GLY A 158 2.39 -2.42 -23.91
C GLY A 158 1.52 -1.50 -23.05
N ILE A 159 0.20 -1.71 -23.00
CA ILE A 159 -0.72 -0.85 -22.25
C ILE A 159 -0.95 -1.43 -20.86
N PRO A 160 -0.50 -0.76 -19.78
CA PRO A 160 -0.69 -1.26 -18.43
C PRO A 160 -2.17 -1.31 -18.06
N THR A 161 -2.56 -2.36 -17.35
CA THR A 161 -3.95 -2.61 -16.93
C THR A 161 -4.03 -2.69 -15.40
N THR A 162 -5.10 -2.20 -14.79
CA THR A 162 -5.29 -2.33 -13.34
C THR A 162 -6.09 -3.57 -12.96
N LYS A 163 -5.95 -4.04 -11.71
CA LYS A 163 -6.76 -5.16 -11.18
C LYS A 163 -8.27 -4.91 -11.26
N ARG A 164 -8.70 -3.65 -11.18
CA ARG A 164 -10.11 -3.27 -11.34
C ARG A 164 -10.55 -3.41 -12.79
N ASP A 165 -9.72 -2.98 -13.73
CA ASP A 165 -10.04 -3.08 -15.16
C ASP A 165 -10.18 -4.55 -15.57
N ILE A 166 -9.29 -5.42 -15.11
CA ILE A 166 -9.39 -6.88 -15.30
C ILE A 166 -10.72 -7.41 -14.76
N TYR A 167 -11.11 -6.98 -13.56
CA TYR A 167 -12.38 -7.39 -12.96
C TYR A 167 -13.59 -6.93 -13.79
N TYR A 168 -13.58 -5.69 -14.29
CA TYR A 168 -14.66 -5.14 -15.09
C TYR A 168 -14.74 -5.72 -16.52
N LYS A 169 -13.62 -6.19 -17.08
CA LYS A 169 -13.60 -6.90 -18.37
C LYS A 169 -14.45 -8.18 -18.36
N ASP A 170 -14.66 -8.83 -17.20
CA ASP A 170 -15.56 -9.99 -17.08
C ASP A 170 -16.09 -10.20 -15.63
N VAL A 171 -16.96 -9.29 -15.18
CA VAL A 171 -17.61 -9.37 -13.86
C VAL A 171 -18.36 -10.69 -13.64
N PRO A 172 -19.14 -11.22 -14.61
CA PRO A 172 -19.85 -12.48 -14.46
C PRO A 172 -18.95 -13.68 -14.19
N LEU A 173 -17.75 -13.72 -14.77
CA LEU A 173 -16.75 -14.78 -14.58
C LEU A 173 -15.95 -14.62 -13.28
N PHE A 174 -15.49 -13.41 -12.94
CA PHE A 174 -14.66 -13.23 -11.73
C PHE A 174 -15.46 -13.20 -10.43
N LYS A 175 -16.71 -12.69 -10.44
CA LYS A 175 -17.61 -12.47 -9.27
C LYS A 175 -17.08 -11.51 -8.21
N SER A 176 -15.82 -11.61 -7.82
CA SER A 176 -15.20 -10.78 -6.80
C SER A 176 -13.81 -10.36 -7.22
N GLN A 177 -13.45 -9.10 -6.95
CA GLN A 177 -12.12 -8.56 -7.18
C GLN A 177 -11.03 -9.37 -6.46
N ARG A 178 -11.36 -10.01 -5.31
CA ARG A 178 -10.44 -10.89 -4.58
C ARG A 178 -9.95 -12.08 -5.41
N VAL A 179 -10.75 -12.54 -6.38
CA VAL A 179 -10.36 -13.61 -7.30
C VAL A 179 -9.25 -13.12 -8.22
N VAL A 180 -9.40 -11.93 -8.80
CA VAL A 180 -8.38 -11.28 -9.63
C VAL A 180 -7.11 -11.04 -8.81
N ASP A 181 -7.23 -10.46 -7.61
CA ASP A 181 -6.08 -10.25 -6.72
C ASP A 181 -5.31 -11.55 -6.45
N THR A 182 -6.04 -12.64 -6.26
CA THR A 182 -5.44 -13.96 -6.02
C THR A 182 -4.76 -14.51 -7.27
N LEU A 183 -5.35 -14.35 -8.45
CA LEU A 183 -4.76 -14.79 -9.71
C LEU A 183 -3.47 -14.01 -10.04
N VAL A 184 -3.49 -12.68 -9.88
CA VAL A 184 -2.30 -11.83 -10.04
C VAL A 184 -1.17 -12.32 -9.16
N ASP A 185 -1.44 -12.43 -7.85
CA ASP A 185 -0.41 -12.78 -6.86
C ASP A 185 0.11 -14.21 -7.05
N ASP A 186 -0.77 -15.16 -7.38
CA ASP A 186 -0.39 -16.56 -7.54
C ASP A 186 0.36 -16.78 -8.87
N LEU A 187 0.04 -16.05 -9.94
CA LEU A 187 0.74 -16.16 -11.22
C LEU A 187 2.09 -15.46 -11.21
N ALA A 188 2.18 -14.25 -10.65
CA ALA A 188 3.47 -13.58 -10.43
C ALA A 188 4.44 -14.50 -9.67
N ALA A 189 3.95 -15.13 -8.59
CA ALA A 189 4.73 -16.11 -7.83
C ALA A 189 4.98 -17.44 -8.59
N THR A 190 4.11 -17.86 -9.51
CA THR A 190 4.30 -19.09 -10.30
C THR A 190 5.34 -18.91 -11.40
N PHE A 191 5.39 -17.72 -12.01
CA PHE A 191 6.33 -17.37 -13.07
C PHE A 191 7.67 -16.83 -12.54
N GLU A 192 7.77 -16.63 -11.22
CA GLU A 192 8.91 -15.97 -10.58
C GLU A 192 9.16 -14.58 -11.19
N LEU A 193 8.05 -13.88 -11.46
CA LEU A 193 8.00 -12.54 -12.03
C LEU A 193 7.39 -11.56 -11.02
N GLU A 194 7.64 -10.28 -11.24
CA GLU A 194 6.99 -9.21 -10.51
C GLU A 194 5.61 -8.90 -11.10
N ARG A 195 4.78 -8.21 -10.32
CA ARG A 195 3.44 -7.80 -10.79
C ARG A 195 3.53 -6.78 -11.93
N SER A 196 4.54 -5.93 -11.86
CA SER A 196 4.92 -4.96 -12.89
C SER A 196 5.22 -5.67 -14.20
N ASP A 197 5.94 -6.80 -14.15
CA ASP A 197 6.31 -7.58 -15.34
C ASP A 197 5.08 -8.14 -16.07
N LEU A 198 4.00 -8.45 -15.34
CA LEU A 198 2.72 -8.88 -15.94
C LEU A 198 1.95 -7.74 -16.62
N ASN A 199 2.52 -6.54 -16.67
CA ASN A 199 1.89 -5.29 -17.08
C ASN A 199 0.60 -4.97 -16.28
N ILE A 200 0.55 -5.40 -15.00
CA ILE A 200 -0.56 -5.16 -14.09
C ILE A 200 -0.17 -4.12 -13.04
N ARG A 201 -0.61 -2.88 -13.26
CA ARG A 201 -0.30 -1.78 -12.36
C ARG A 201 -1.22 -1.75 -11.13
N SER A 202 -0.61 -1.46 -10.00
CA SER A 202 -1.34 -1.09 -8.79
C SER A 202 -1.58 0.41 -8.79
N SER A 203 -2.83 0.85 -8.60
CA SER A 203 -3.13 2.27 -8.45
C SER A 203 -2.38 2.84 -7.25
N SER A 204 -1.61 3.91 -7.46
CA SER A 204 -1.03 4.65 -6.35
C SER A 204 -2.11 5.46 -5.63
N LYS A 205 -2.03 5.46 -4.31
CA LYS A 205 -2.88 6.26 -3.41
C LYS A 205 -2.06 6.95 -2.33
N GLY A 206 -0.79 6.57 -2.16
CA GLY A 206 0.09 7.18 -1.19
C GLY A 206 0.38 8.63 -1.49
N LEU A 207 0.54 9.43 -0.44
CA LEU A 207 0.87 10.85 -0.54
C LEU A 207 2.21 11.13 0.14
N VAL A 208 2.92 12.13 -0.37
CA VAL A 208 4.18 12.62 0.18
C VAL A 208 4.15 14.15 0.28
N CYS A 209 4.80 14.69 1.31
CA CYS A 209 4.93 16.12 1.56
C CYS A 209 6.33 16.41 2.10
N GLY A 210 6.98 17.48 1.61
CA GLY A 210 8.35 17.87 1.95
C GLY A 210 9.20 18.10 0.70
N SER A 211 9.68 19.32 0.53
CA SER A 211 10.43 19.79 -0.66
C SER A 211 11.80 19.15 -0.86
N THR A 212 12.31 18.45 0.15
CA THR A 212 13.60 17.74 0.12
C THR A 212 13.64 16.57 -0.86
N LEU A 213 12.49 16.15 -1.41
CA LEU A 213 12.38 15.03 -2.34
C LEU A 213 11.98 15.54 -3.72
N THR A 214 12.79 15.21 -4.73
CA THR A 214 12.45 15.38 -6.15
C THR A 214 12.65 14.05 -6.85
N ALA A 215 11.76 13.70 -7.78
CA ALA A 215 11.91 12.50 -8.60
C ALA A 215 11.89 12.85 -10.10
N ARG A 216 12.74 12.20 -10.88
CA ARG A 216 12.68 12.24 -12.35
C ARG A 216 11.85 11.07 -12.82
N LEU A 217 10.84 11.35 -13.64
CA LEU A 217 9.99 10.33 -14.24
C LEU A 217 10.58 9.87 -15.58
N VAL A 218 10.27 8.64 -15.97
CA VAL A 218 10.66 8.06 -17.27
C VAL A 218 10.12 8.89 -18.45
N SER A 219 9.01 9.61 -18.25
CA SER A 219 8.46 10.57 -19.23
C SER A 219 9.35 11.81 -19.47
N GLY A 220 10.38 12.01 -18.65
CA GLY A 220 11.21 13.21 -18.62
C GLY A 220 10.66 14.32 -17.71
N GLU A 221 9.44 14.18 -17.18
CA GLU A 221 8.86 15.12 -16.21
C GLU A 221 9.57 15.02 -14.85
N VAL A 222 9.68 16.15 -14.16
CA VAL A 222 10.23 16.22 -12.81
C VAL A 222 9.10 16.37 -11.79
N PHE A 223 8.96 15.36 -10.95
CA PHE A 223 8.04 15.36 -9.82
C PHE A 223 8.66 16.12 -8.63
N HIS A 224 8.08 17.27 -8.32
CA HIS A 224 8.50 18.13 -7.20
C HIS A 224 7.53 18.02 -6.02
N CYS A 225 8.03 17.56 -4.87
CA CYS A 225 7.29 17.65 -3.62
C CYS A 225 7.30 19.08 -3.08
N ARG A 226 6.24 19.46 -2.36
CA ARG A 226 6.09 20.78 -1.71
C ARG A 226 5.95 20.59 -0.20
N ASP A 227 6.27 21.62 0.59
CA ASP A 227 6.21 21.54 2.07
C ASP A 227 4.81 21.69 2.67
N MET A 228 3.86 22.21 1.88
CA MET A 228 2.50 22.53 2.34
C MET A 228 1.42 21.71 1.64
N GLU A 229 1.79 20.97 0.59
CA GLU A 229 0.83 20.30 -0.28
C GLU A 229 1.16 18.83 -0.42
N ALA A 230 0.10 18.02 -0.32
CA ALA A 230 0.15 16.60 -0.57
C ALA A 230 0.41 16.34 -2.05
N SER A 231 1.48 15.60 -2.36
CA SER A 231 1.78 15.14 -3.71
C SER A 231 1.53 13.65 -3.82
N LEU A 232 0.85 13.20 -4.87
CA LEU A 232 0.61 11.77 -5.12
C LEU A 232 1.93 11.08 -5.44
N ILE A 233 2.23 9.97 -4.76
CA ILE A 233 3.44 9.20 -5.02
C ILE A 233 3.31 8.54 -6.42
N PRO A 234 4.23 8.81 -7.35
CA PRO A 234 4.25 8.14 -8.65
C PRO A 234 4.46 6.63 -8.49
N THR A 235 4.02 5.84 -9.48
CA THR A 235 4.28 4.40 -9.42
C THR A 235 5.77 4.12 -9.60
N GLY A 236 6.30 3.05 -8.98
CA GLY A 236 7.73 2.78 -9.02
C GLY A 236 8.30 2.61 -10.44
N GLU A 237 7.49 2.06 -11.35
CA GLU A 237 7.81 1.88 -12.77
C GLU A 237 7.97 3.22 -13.52
N ASP A 238 7.30 4.27 -13.06
CA ASP A 238 7.37 5.58 -13.71
C ASP A 238 8.58 6.40 -13.23
N ILE A 239 9.31 5.94 -12.21
CA ILE A 239 10.38 6.70 -11.56
C ILE A 239 11.74 6.24 -12.07
N GLU A 240 12.45 7.13 -12.76
CA GLU A 240 13.81 6.89 -13.24
C GLU A 240 14.83 7.05 -12.11
N SER A 241 14.71 8.13 -11.32
CA SER A 241 15.63 8.40 -10.21
C SER A 241 15.02 9.33 -9.16
N PHE A 242 15.52 9.22 -7.93
CA PHE A 242 15.23 10.15 -6.85
C PHE A 242 16.43 11.03 -6.55
N SER A 243 16.19 12.31 -6.33
CA SER A 243 17.13 13.27 -5.76
C SER A 243 16.62 13.68 -4.38
N ILE A 244 17.50 13.62 -3.38
CA ILE A 244 17.19 13.99 -2.01
C ILE A 244 18.16 15.09 -1.56
N ASP A 245 17.63 16.15 -0.98
CA ASP A 245 18.44 17.20 -0.41
C ASP A 245 19.23 16.68 0.80
N LEU A 246 20.50 17.08 0.90
CA LEU A 246 21.43 16.59 1.92
C LEU A 246 21.06 17.02 3.36
N ASP A 247 20.14 17.97 3.51
CA ASP A 247 19.66 18.49 4.80
C ASP A 247 18.48 17.71 5.39
N LEU A 248 17.98 16.67 4.69
CA LEU A 248 16.89 15.84 5.18
C LEU A 248 17.27 15.17 6.51
N SER A 249 16.55 15.55 7.57
CA SER A 249 16.88 15.21 8.95
C SER A 249 16.04 14.07 9.51
N TRP A 250 14.84 13.83 8.98
CA TRP A 250 13.93 12.77 9.44
C TRP A 250 12.84 12.43 8.40
N ILE A 251 12.30 11.21 8.47
CA ILE A 251 11.13 10.78 7.68
C ILE A 251 10.03 10.31 8.64
N LEU A 252 8.81 10.81 8.45
CA LEU A 252 7.61 10.44 9.21
C LEU A 252 6.56 9.79 8.31
N VAL A 253 6.27 8.52 8.54
CA VAL A 253 5.19 7.77 7.90
C VAL A 253 3.95 7.85 8.79
N VAL A 254 2.84 8.37 8.26
CA VAL A 254 1.58 8.56 8.99
C VAL A 254 0.51 7.65 8.42
N GLU A 255 -0.17 6.89 9.28
CA GLU A 255 -1.25 6.00 8.87
C GLU A 255 -2.46 6.75 8.28
N LYS A 256 -3.03 7.69 9.05
CA LYS A 256 -4.31 8.32 8.75
C LYS A 256 -4.13 9.57 7.88
N GLU A 257 -4.85 9.63 6.75
CA GLU A 257 -4.78 10.76 5.81
C GLU A 257 -5.16 12.09 6.47
N ALA A 258 -6.21 12.10 7.32
CA ALA A 258 -6.65 13.33 7.99
C ALA A 258 -5.54 13.97 8.84
N VAL A 259 -4.77 13.13 9.56
CA VAL A 259 -3.60 13.56 10.34
C VAL A 259 -2.52 14.08 9.40
N PHE A 260 -2.22 13.35 8.32
CA PHE A 260 -1.26 13.80 7.31
C PHE A 260 -1.60 15.19 6.74
N GLN A 261 -2.87 15.43 6.39
CA GLN A 261 -3.31 16.74 5.87
C GLN A 261 -3.17 17.85 6.92
N THR A 262 -3.47 17.55 8.19
CA THR A 262 -3.24 18.49 9.30
C THR A 262 -1.75 18.82 9.44
N LEU A 263 -0.85 17.84 9.33
CA LEU A 263 0.59 18.08 9.42
C LEU A 263 1.14 18.90 8.25
N CYS A 264 0.57 18.74 7.04
CA CYS A 264 0.89 19.58 5.89
C CYS A 264 0.50 21.05 6.14
N GLN A 265 -0.70 21.28 6.69
CA GLN A 265 -1.18 22.62 7.04
C GLN A 265 -0.33 23.29 8.13
N LEU A 266 0.19 22.49 9.07
CA LEU A 266 1.11 22.94 10.13
C LEU A 266 2.56 23.12 9.63
N GLN A 267 2.84 22.86 8.36
CA GLN A 267 4.17 22.95 7.74
C GLN A 267 5.23 22.14 8.51
N LEU A 268 4.86 20.99 9.06
CA LEU A 268 5.74 20.22 9.96
C LEU A 268 7.11 19.92 9.32
N CYS A 269 7.17 19.71 7.99
CA CYS A 269 8.40 19.47 7.25
C CYS A 269 9.46 20.58 7.39
N ARG A 270 9.06 21.82 7.67
CA ARG A 270 9.96 22.98 7.84
C ARG A 270 9.68 23.77 9.12
N HIS A 271 8.96 23.18 10.07
CA HIS A 271 8.58 23.85 11.29
C HIS A 271 9.80 24.14 12.17
N GLU A 272 9.89 25.35 12.73
CA GLU A 272 11.07 25.85 13.46
C GLU A 272 11.48 24.98 14.66
N ASN A 273 10.50 24.38 15.35
CA ASN A 273 10.73 23.49 16.50
C ASN A 273 11.18 22.06 16.12
N MET A 274 11.23 21.72 14.82
CA MET A 274 11.71 20.42 14.37
C MET A 274 13.23 20.41 14.23
N PRO A 275 13.90 19.26 14.39
CA PRO A 275 15.36 19.16 14.36
C PRO A 275 15.95 19.22 12.93
N GLY A 276 15.36 20.04 12.06
CA GLY A 276 15.72 20.19 10.64
C GLY A 276 14.59 19.80 9.67
N PRO A 277 14.81 19.98 8.36
CA PRO A 277 13.87 19.63 7.31
C PRO A 277 13.48 18.16 7.33
N GLY A 278 12.21 17.86 7.07
CA GLY A 278 11.68 16.50 7.10
C GLY A 278 10.80 16.16 5.92
N LEU A 279 10.53 14.86 5.79
CA LEU A 279 9.63 14.31 4.79
C LEU A 279 8.49 13.55 5.47
N ILE A 280 7.26 13.81 5.07
CA ILE A 280 6.07 13.12 5.59
C ILE A 280 5.47 12.27 4.46
N ILE A 281 5.14 11.03 4.77
CA ILE A 281 4.57 10.06 3.82
C ILE A 281 3.31 9.45 4.44
N THR A 282 2.25 9.21 3.67
CA THR A 282 1.09 8.42 4.10
C THR A 282 0.68 7.39 3.07
N GLY A 283 0.34 6.18 3.53
CA GLY A 283 -0.24 5.12 2.71
C GLY A 283 -1.79 5.09 2.74
N LYS A 284 -2.43 6.02 3.46
CA LYS A 284 -3.87 6.02 3.73
C LYS A 284 -4.34 4.68 4.31
N GLY A 285 -3.83 4.34 5.49
CA GLY A 285 -3.94 3.01 6.11
C GLY A 285 -2.85 2.06 5.61
N TYR A 286 -3.24 0.85 5.17
CA TYR A 286 -2.31 -0.12 4.59
C TYR A 286 -1.63 0.44 3.34
N PRO A 287 -0.28 0.42 3.26
CA PRO A 287 0.43 1.00 2.13
C PRO A 287 0.25 0.19 0.84
N ASP A 288 0.21 0.92 -0.27
CA ASP A 288 0.33 0.35 -1.61
C ASP A 288 1.80 0.03 -1.95
N VAL A 289 2.02 -0.56 -3.13
CA VAL A 289 3.36 -0.94 -3.59
C VAL A 289 4.24 0.29 -3.80
N ALA A 290 3.70 1.36 -4.41
CA ALA A 290 4.42 2.60 -4.68
C ALA A 290 4.95 3.26 -3.40
N THR A 291 4.13 3.39 -2.36
CA THR A 291 4.54 3.96 -1.06
C THR A 291 5.64 3.13 -0.41
N ARG A 292 5.54 1.79 -0.47
CA ARG A 292 6.56 0.89 0.09
C ARG A 292 7.87 0.96 -0.68
N HIS A 293 7.81 1.03 -2.01
CA HIS A 293 8.98 1.15 -2.88
C HIS A 293 9.71 2.47 -2.64
N LEU A 294 8.97 3.59 -2.55
CA LEU A 294 9.54 4.89 -2.19
C LEU A 294 10.25 4.82 -0.83
N LEU A 295 9.56 4.33 0.20
CA LEU A 295 10.13 4.28 1.54
C LEU A 295 11.36 3.36 1.63
N LYS A 296 11.36 2.24 0.89
CA LYS A 296 12.52 1.34 0.79
C LYS A 296 13.70 2.04 0.14
N SER A 297 13.47 2.68 -1.00
CA SER A 297 14.49 3.41 -1.76
C SER A 297 15.11 4.51 -0.90
N LEU A 298 14.29 5.30 -0.19
CA LEU A 298 14.76 6.29 0.77
C LEU A 298 15.54 5.65 1.93
N GLY A 299 15.06 4.53 2.47
CA GLY A 299 15.72 3.84 3.58
C GLY A 299 17.07 3.21 3.24
N ASP A 300 17.28 2.85 1.97
CA ASP A 300 18.54 2.32 1.46
C ASP A 300 19.51 3.44 1.05
N ALA A 301 19.02 4.52 0.44
CA ALA A 301 19.83 5.64 -0.02
C ALA A 301 20.31 6.55 1.12
N LEU A 302 19.49 6.75 2.16
CA LEU A 302 19.78 7.71 3.22
C LEU A 302 20.73 7.16 4.30
N PRO A 303 21.60 8.01 4.88
CA PRO A 303 22.41 7.66 6.03
C PRO A 303 21.59 7.10 7.19
N LYS A 304 22.21 6.25 8.02
CA LYS A 304 21.54 5.65 9.20
C LYS A 304 21.20 6.68 10.28
N THR A 305 21.82 7.86 10.24
CA THR A 305 21.53 9.00 11.10
C THR A 305 20.13 9.56 10.87
N VAL A 306 19.59 9.46 9.65
CA VAL A 306 18.23 9.91 9.32
C VAL A 306 17.21 8.87 9.79
N PRO A 307 16.43 9.11 10.86
CA PRO A 307 15.47 8.15 11.35
C PRO A 307 14.24 8.09 10.43
N ILE A 308 13.74 6.87 10.24
CA ILE A 308 12.45 6.61 9.58
C ILE A 308 11.47 6.18 10.66
N LEU A 309 10.43 6.98 10.85
CA LEU A 309 9.51 6.89 11.98
C LEU A 309 8.10 6.60 11.46
N GLY A 310 7.37 5.70 12.10
CA GLY A 310 5.97 5.41 11.80
C GLY A 310 5.06 5.87 12.93
N LEU A 311 4.06 6.67 12.61
CA LEU A 311 2.97 7.11 13.48
C LEU A 311 1.69 6.37 13.03
N VAL A 312 1.26 5.43 13.87
CA VAL A 312 0.10 4.55 13.65
C VAL A 312 -0.82 4.62 14.86
N ASP A 313 -2.08 4.22 14.68
CA ASP A 313 -3.02 4.11 15.79
C ASP A 313 -2.50 3.10 16.83
N GLY A 314 -2.79 3.37 18.10
CA GLY A 314 -2.40 2.56 19.26
C GLY A 314 -3.28 1.32 19.41
N ASP A 315 -3.41 0.53 18.33
CA ASP A 315 -4.21 -0.68 18.26
C ASP A 315 -3.53 -1.79 17.44
N PRO A 316 -4.09 -3.03 17.39
CA PRO A 316 -3.45 -4.13 16.67
C PRO A 316 -3.39 -3.93 15.16
N TYR A 317 -4.29 -3.14 14.57
CA TYR A 317 -4.32 -2.89 13.14
C TYR A 317 -3.25 -1.85 12.75
N GLY A 318 -3.06 -0.80 13.56
CA GLY A 318 -1.96 0.13 13.38
C GLY A 318 -0.60 -0.57 13.45
N LEU A 319 -0.44 -1.52 14.38
CA LEU A 319 0.76 -2.37 14.45
C LEU A 319 0.93 -3.30 13.25
N ASP A 320 -0.16 -3.87 12.73
CA ASP A 320 -0.14 -4.69 11.51
C ASP A 320 0.33 -3.85 10.31
N ILE A 321 -0.18 -2.63 10.15
CA ILE A 321 0.24 -1.67 9.11
C ILE A 321 1.74 -1.35 9.23
N LEU A 322 2.22 -1.04 10.44
CA LEU A 322 3.65 -0.80 10.67
C LEU A 322 4.50 -2.03 10.33
N SER A 323 3.99 -3.23 10.62
CA SER A 323 4.66 -4.50 10.31
C SER A 323 4.82 -4.71 8.81
N VAL A 324 3.83 -4.30 8.00
CA VAL A 324 3.89 -4.35 6.54
C VAL A 324 5.01 -3.45 5.99
N TYR A 325 5.17 -2.24 6.52
CA TYR A 325 6.30 -1.39 6.14
C TYR A 325 7.65 -2.01 6.53
N LYS A 326 7.75 -2.56 7.74
CA LYS A 326 9.02 -3.01 8.32
C LYS A 326 9.52 -4.34 7.77
N TYR A 327 8.62 -5.30 7.64
CA TYR A 327 8.96 -6.70 7.34
C TYR A 327 8.33 -7.18 6.03
N GLY A 328 7.33 -6.46 5.54
CA GLY A 328 6.65 -6.76 4.30
C GLY A 328 5.31 -7.48 4.47
N SER A 329 4.65 -7.75 3.34
CA SER A 329 3.33 -8.40 3.33
C SER A 329 3.49 -9.91 3.12
N ARG A 330 2.62 -10.70 3.75
CA ARG A 330 2.50 -12.14 3.47
C ARG A 330 2.05 -12.41 2.03
N SER A 331 1.24 -11.52 1.46
CA SER A 331 0.76 -11.68 0.08
C SER A 331 1.85 -11.41 -0.97
N MET A 332 2.96 -10.76 -0.57
CA MET A 332 4.06 -10.32 -1.43
C MET A 332 5.41 -10.83 -0.89
N GLN A 333 5.46 -12.07 -0.38
CA GLN A 333 6.69 -12.60 0.23
C GLN A 333 7.88 -12.59 -0.73
N HIS A 334 7.67 -12.91 -2.01
CA HIS A 334 8.70 -12.88 -3.04
C HIS A 334 9.24 -11.46 -3.32
N GLU A 335 8.42 -10.42 -3.14
CA GLU A 335 8.81 -9.00 -3.37
C GLU A 335 9.31 -8.30 -2.09
N ASN A 336 9.28 -8.96 -0.93
CA ASN A 336 9.58 -8.30 0.35
C ASN A 336 11.01 -7.76 0.43
N GLY A 337 11.98 -8.34 -0.29
CA GLY A 337 13.34 -7.80 -0.38
C GLY A 337 13.39 -6.37 -0.89
N LYS A 338 12.51 -6.03 -1.83
CA LYS A 338 12.41 -4.70 -2.49
C LYS A 338 11.40 -3.76 -1.83
N LEU A 339 10.54 -4.25 -0.95
CA LEU A 339 9.42 -3.48 -0.39
C LEU A 339 9.41 -3.35 1.14
N ALA A 340 10.34 -3.98 1.86
CA ALA A 340 10.39 -3.94 3.33
C ALA A 340 11.50 -3.01 3.85
N THR A 341 11.11 -1.93 4.53
CA THR A 341 12.03 -0.95 5.13
C THR A 341 12.33 -1.31 6.58
N ARG A 342 13.30 -2.21 6.80
CA ARG A 342 13.62 -2.74 8.15
C ARG A 342 14.01 -1.67 9.18
N ARG A 343 14.50 -0.51 8.72
CA ARG A 343 14.97 0.60 9.55
C ARG A 343 13.83 1.43 10.18
N ILE A 344 12.58 1.27 9.73
CA ILE A 344 11.43 1.97 10.31
C ILE A 344 11.27 1.63 11.80
N LYS A 345 11.06 2.67 12.60
CA LYS A 345 10.81 2.59 14.05
C LYS A 345 9.41 3.12 14.35
N TRP A 346 8.76 2.52 15.34
CA TRP A 346 7.49 3.04 15.81
C TRP A 346 7.72 4.28 16.66
N LEU A 347 7.08 5.40 16.30
CA LEU A 347 7.13 6.64 17.07
C LEU A 347 6.25 6.58 18.32
N GLY A 348 5.08 5.95 18.18
CA GLY A 348 3.95 5.96 19.12
C GLY A 348 2.64 5.97 18.33
N LEU A 349 1.44 5.92 18.91
CA LEU A 349 1.02 6.03 20.32
C LEU A 349 1.17 4.71 21.09
N TRP A 350 1.98 4.66 22.14
CA TRP A 350 2.14 3.43 22.93
C TRP A 350 1.05 3.27 23.98
N ALA A 351 0.53 2.05 24.15
CA ALA A 351 -0.42 1.76 25.22
C ALA A 351 0.21 1.98 26.60
N SER A 352 1.53 1.78 26.72
CA SER A 352 2.32 2.08 27.92
C SER A 352 2.42 3.59 28.21
N GLU A 353 2.48 4.46 27.20
CA GLU A 353 2.46 5.92 27.38
C GLU A 353 1.12 6.42 27.95
N ILE A 354 0.09 5.59 27.84
CA ILE A 354 -1.30 5.91 28.15
C ILE A 354 -1.74 5.31 29.50
N SER A 355 -1.19 4.16 29.91
CA SER A 355 -1.70 3.35 31.03
C SER A 355 -0.82 3.42 32.29
N ASN A 356 -1.29 4.21 33.26
CA ASN A 356 -0.93 4.21 34.70
C ASN A 356 0.41 4.84 35.19
N ARG A 357 0.20 5.84 36.06
CA ARG A 357 0.99 6.35 37.21
C ARG A 357 2.22 7.24 36.92
N VAL A 358 2.01 8.50 37.29
CA VAL A 358 2.97 9.47 37.88
C VAL A 358 4.03 10.10 36.97
N GLU A 359 4.42 9.54 35.83
CA GLU A 359 5.53 10.17 35.08
C GLU A 359 5.57 9.78 33.58
N TYR A 360 4.51 10.05 32.82
CA TYR A 360 4.50 9.74 31.38
C TYR A 360 4.02 10.90 30.51
N PHE A 361 4.73 11.07 29.38
CA PHE A 361 4.68 12.21 28.47
C PHE A 361 3.25 12.58 27.99
N LEU A 362 2.38 11.60 27.70
CA LEU A 362 1.01 11.89 27.27
C LEU A 362 0.11 12.42 28.40
N CYS A 363 0.32 11.97 29.65
CA CYS A 363 -0.37 12.54 30.81
C CYS A 363 0.11 13.96 31.11
N SER A 364 1.41 14.25 30.96
CA SER A 364 1.92 15.63 31.06
C SER A 364 1.41 16.54 29.93
N LEU A 365 0.96 15.95 28.82
CA LEU A 365 0.29 16.68 27.73
C LEU A 365 -1.22 16.84 27.97
N GLY A 366 -1.77 16.35 29.08
CA GLY A 366 -3.19 16.54 29.43
C GLY A 366 -4.15 15.62 28.67
N VAL A 367 -3.67 14.50 28.11
CA VAL A 367 -4.55 13.49 27.50
C VAL A 367 -5.22 12.68 28.60
N ASP A 368 -6.51 12.93 28.81
CA ASP A 368 -7.34 12.21 29.77
C ASP A 368 -7.62 10.77 29.30
N ARG A 369 -7.73 9.83 30.25
CA ARG A 369 -8.07 8.43 29.97
C ARG A 369 -9.44 8.28 29.34
N ASP A 370 -10.34 9.22 29.58
CA ASP A 370 -11.68 9.19 29.02
C ASP A 370 -11.69 9.42 27.50
N ARG A 371 -10.59 9.94 26.91
CA ARG A 371 -10.41 10.02 25.46
C ARG A 371 -10.03 8.67 24.82
N LEU A 372 -9.73 7.64 25.63
CA LEU A 372 -9.38 6.31 25.15
C LEU A 372 -10.60 5.46 24.86
N ILE A 373 -10.55 4.77 23.73
CA ILE A 373 -11.67 3.95 23.26
C ILE A 373 -11.54 2.54 23.84
N PRO A 374 -12.62 1.93 24.36
CA PRO A 374 -12.62 0.52 24.72
C PRO A 374 -12.27 -0.37 23.52
N ILE A 375 -11.45 -1.40 23.74
CA ILE A 375 -11.15 -2.36 22.66
C ILE A 375 -12.40 -3.18 22.29
N THR A 376 -12.55 -3.48 21.00
CA THR A 376 -13.62 -4.35 20.52
C THR A 376 -13.26 -5.83 20.66
N LYS A 377 -14.24 -6.73 20.50
CA LYS A 377 -14.00 -8.18 20.45
C LYS A 377 -13.06 -8.57 19.29
N HIS A 378 -13.11 -7.82 18.19
CA HIS A 378 -12.25 -8.03 17.02
C HIS A 378 -10.80 -7.66 17.33
N ASP A 379 -10.59 -6.49 17.95
CA ASP A 379 -9.27 -6.02 18.40
C ASP A 379 -8.64 -7.03 19.36
N GLU A 380 -9.43 -7.50 20.33
CA GLU A 380 -8.99 -8.52 21.29
C GLU A 380 -8.57 -9.83 20.61
N LYS A 381 -9.35 -10.29 19.62
CA LYS A 381 -9.04 -11.51 18.86
C LYS A 381 -7.74 -11.36 18.05
N LYS A 382 -7.57 -10.22 17.38
CA LYS A 382 -6.37 -9.89 16.58
C LYS A 382 -5.13 -9.77 17.47
N ALA A 383 -5.20 -8.99 18.56
CA ALA A 383 -4.12 -8.87 19.54
C ALA A 383 -3.72 -10.22 20.15
N LYS A 384 -4.69 -11.06 20.53
CA LYS A 384 -4.41 -12.42 21.04
C LYS A 384 -3.75 -13.31 19.98
N MET A 385 -4.10 -13.16 18.70
CA MET A 385 -3.47 -13.90 17.61
C MET A 385 -1.99 -13.52 17.47
N GLU A 386 -1.68 -12.23 17.60
CA GLU A 386 -0.33 -11.67 17.48
C GLU A 386 0.54 -11.90 18.72
N VAL A 387 -0.07 -11.95 19.91
CA VAL A 387 0.62 -12.24 21.18
C VAL A 387 0.80 -13.75 21.40
N ARG A 388 0.10 -14.65 20.71
CA ARG A 388 0.31 -16.09 20.93
C ARG A 388 1.69 -16.52 20.43
N PRO A 389 2.49 -17.26 21.23
CA PRO A 389 3.68 -17.92 20.71
C PRO A 389 3.22 -18.95 19.67
N GLN A 390 3.49 -18.68 18.40
CA GLN A 390 3.16 -19.63 17.36
C GLN A 390 4.07 -20.85 17.44
N LYS A 391 3.52 -22.02 17.07
CA LYS A 391 4.29 -23.25 16.90
C LYS A 391 5.39 -23.00 15.86
N LYS A 392 6.52 -23.72 16.00
CA LYS A 392 7.80 -23.61 15.25
C LYS A 392 7.73 -23.60 13.70
N SER A 393 6.55 -23.53 13.08
CA SER A 393 6.32 -23.66 11.63
C SER A 393 5.38 -22.58 11.08
N THR A 394 5.38 -21.40 11.68
CA THR A 394 4.67 -20.23 11.14
C THR A 394 5.44 -18.97 11.52
N PRO A 395 6.09 -18.28 10.57
CA PRO A 395 6.66 -16.97 10.76
C PRO A 395 5.51 -15.99 10.59
N VAL A 396 4.65 -15.90 11.60
CA VAL A 396 4.08 -14.57 11.85
C VAL A 396 5.24 -13.76 12.36
N PHE A 397 5.75 -12.93 11.44
CA PHE A 397 6.54 -11.74 11.63
C PHE A 397 6.92 -11.53 13.08
N HIS A 398 8.20 -11.69 13.40
CA HIS A 398 8.75 -11.36 14.72
C HIS A 398 8.29 -9.96 15.13
N LEU A 399 7.14 -9.86 15.80
CA LEU A 399 6.79 -8.73 16.63
C LEU A 399 7.86 -8.78 17.70
N LEU A 400 8.89 -7.96 17.49
CA LEU A 400 9.96 -7.75 18.45
C LEU A 400 9.31 -7.55 19.83
N THR A 401 10.03 -7.95 20.87
CA THR A 401 9.60 -7.82 22.26
C THR A 401 8.84 -6.53 22.59
N PRO A 402 9.18 -5.33 22.04
CA PRO A 402 8.41 -4.11 22.24
C PRO A 402 6.96 -4.17 21.74
N PHE A 403 6.70 -4.61 20.49
CA PHE A 403 5.34 -4.63 19.94
C PHE A 403 4.44 -5.61 20.69
N ARG A 404 4.99 -6.77 21.05
CA ARG A 404 4.29 -7.77 21.86
C ARG A 404 3.95 -7.23 23.25
N LYS A 405 4.88 -6.50 23.89
CA LYS A 405 4.64 -5.85 25.18
C LYS A 405 3.52 -4.82 25.09
N GLU A 406 3.50 -3.99 24.05
CA GLU A 406 2.45 -2.99 23.86
C GLU A 406 1.07 -3.63 23.64
N LEU A 407 0.99 -4.70 22.83
CA LEU A 407 -0.25 -5.47 22.69
C LEU A 407 -0.71 -6.10 24.02
N GLN A 408 0.22 -6.56 24.85
CA GLN A 408 -0.09 -7.06 26.19
C GLN A 408 -0.62 -5.95 27.12
N HIS A 409 0.00 -4.77 27.08
CA HIS A 409 -0.48 -3.60 27.82
C HIS A 409 -1.89 -3.20 27.37
N MET A 410 -2.15 -3.18 26.06
CA MET A 410 -3.47 -2.89 25.51
C MET A 410 -4.53 -3.94 25.93
N LEU A 411 -4.18 -5.23 25.90
CA LEU A 411 -5.06 -6.31 26.36
C LEU A 411 -5.36 -6.21 27.86
N HIS A 412 -4.40 -5.74 28.66
CA HIS A 412 -4.55 -5.53 30.10
C HIS A 412 -5.40 -4.28 30.41
N SER A 413 -5.12 -3.15 29.73
CA SER A 413 -5.83 -1.89 29.94
C SER A 413 -7.24 -1.89 29.35
N ARG A 414 -7.53 -2.79 28.39
CA ARG A 414 -8.77 -2.87 27.62
C ARG A 414 -9.11 -1.57 26.88
N ARG A 415 -8.09 -0.76 26.57
CA ARG A 415 -8.22 0.54 25.91
C ARG A 415 -7.27 0.63 24.72
N LYS A 416 -7.70 1.32 23.67
CA LYS A 416 -6.91 1.71 22.51
C LYS A 416 -6.96 3.23 22.31
N ALA A 417 -6.01 3.75 21.53
CA ALA A 417 -5.91 5.16 21.23
C ALA A 417 -5.81 5.39 19.72
N GLU A 418 -6.60 6.33 19.22
CA GLU A 418 -6.45 6.85 17.86
C GLU A 418 -5.47 8.03 17.87
N ILE A 419 -4.72 8.23 16.78
CA ILE A 419 -3.80 9.37 16.62
C ILE A 419 -4.51 10.71 16.83
N GLU A 420 -5.78 10.80 16.43
CA GLU A 420 -6.59 12.02 16.51
C GLU A 420 -6.82 12.52 17.94
N ILE A 421 -6.57 11.69 18.96
CA ILE A 421 -6.57 12.13 20.36
C ILE A 421 -5.55 13.27 20.56
N LEU A 422 -4.42 13.25 19.84
CA LEU A 422 -3.42 14.32 19.86
C LEU A 422 -3.83 15.57 19.08
N SER A 423 -4.77 15.45 18.15
CA SER A 423 -5.27 16.59 17.35
C SER A 423 -6.39 17.35 18.06
N SER A 424 -7.04 16.74 19.05
CA SER A 424 -8.15 17.34 19.78
C SER A 424 -7.68 18.46 20.74
N THR A 425 -7.74 19.70 20.26
CA THR A 425 -7.49 20.92 21.05
C THR A 425 -8.35 20.89 22.31
N SER A 426 -7.70 20.91 23.47
CA SER A 426 -8.39 21.14 24.74
C SER A 426 -8.96 22.56 24.72
N LEU A 427 -10.23 22.73 24.34
CA LEU A 427 -11.00 23.91 24.73
C LEU A 427 -11.20 23.83 26.25
N VAL A 428 -10.18 24.24 27.00
CA VAL A 428 -10.35 24.54 28.42
C VAL A 428 -11.19 25.80 28.48
N ASN A 429 -12.51 25.64 28.53
CA ASN A 429 -13.42 26.69 28.97
C ASN A 429 -13.01 27.07 30.40
N SER A 430 -12.42 28.25 30.55
CA SER A 430 -12.15 28.87 31.84
C SER A 430 -13.47 29.30 32.50
N ARG A 431 -14.30 28.36 32.96
CA ARG A 431 -15.48 28.64 33.79
C ARG A 431 -15.76 27.47 34.71
N THR A 432 -15.21 27.54 35.92
CA THR A 432 -15.90 27.38 37.21
C THR A 432 -14.88 27.39 38.35
N ALA A 433 -14.60 28.58 38.91
CA ALA A 433 -14.11 28.67 40.28
C ALA A 433 -15.32 28.51 41.22
N PRO A 434 -15.24 27.72 42.31
CA PRO A 434 -16.30 27.71 43.32
C PRO A 434 -16.31 29.03 44.06
N GLN A 435 -17.46 29.70 44.08
CA GLN A 435 -17.76 30.80 44.99
C GLN A 435 -17.72 30.27 46.42
N ASP A 436 -16.94 30.93 47.30
CA ASP A 436 -17.44 31.41 48.59
C ASP A 436 -16.47 32.40 49.28
N TRP A 437 -17.06 33.55 49.62
CA TRP A 437 -16.78 34.55 50.67
C TRP A 437 -15.42 35.31 50.77
N ALA A 438 -15.46 36.64 50.58
CA ALA A 438 -15.35 37.65 51.65
C ALA A 438 -15.09 39.06 51.06
N ALA A 439 -15.84 40.04 51.55
CA ALA A 439 -15.81 41.44 51.14
C ALA A 439 -14.55 42.20 51.60
N SER A 440 -14.04 43.12 50.77
CA SER A 440 -13.83 44.53 51.15
C SER A 440 -13.35 45.36 49.95
N SER A 441 -13.85 46.58 49.92
CA SER A 441 -13.69 47.71 49.00
C SER A 441 -12.26 48.19 48.70
N CYS A 442 -11.95 48.52 47.44
CA CYS A 442 -11.36 49.82 47.06
C CYS A 442 -11.29 49.99 45.53
N SER A 443 -11.68 51.19 45.10
CA SER A 443 -11.65 51.74 43.75
C SER A 443 -10.21 52.10 43.33
N GLU A 444 -9.85 51.91 42.06
CA GLU A 444 -9.27 52.92 41.15
C GLU A 444 -8.65 52.29 39.89
N GLU A 445 -8.69 53.08 38.81
CA GLU A 445 -8.49 52.75 37.40
C GLU A 445 -7.03 52.83 36.91
N LEU A 446 -6.78 52.10 35.80
CA LEU A 446 -5.82 52.37 34.70
C LEU A 446 -4.31 52.14 34.92
N THR A 447 -3.72 51.16 34.21
CA THR A 447 -2.86 51.39 33.01
C THR A 447 -2.27 50.10 32.41
N LEU A 448 -2.40 49.99 31.07
CA LEU A 448 -1.51 49.39 30.05
C LEU A 448 -0.71 48.09 30.35
N GLY A 449 -0.94 47.04 29.53
CA GLY A 449 0.02 45.93 29.39
C GLY A 449 -0.43 44.72 28.55
N SER A 450 -0.15 44.77 27.24
CA SER A 450 0.04 43.65 26.29
C SER A 450 -1.10 42.63 25.99
N PRO A 451 -1.36 42.29 24.71
CA PRO A 451 -2.22 41.18 24.36
C PRO A 451 -1.46 39.86 24.60
N LEU A 452 -1.88 39.09 25.61
CA LEU A 452 -1.52 37.69 25.74
C LEU A 452 -2.02 36.95 24.49
N ALA A 453 -1.09 36.58 23.61
CA ALA A 453 -1.34 35.63 22.54
C ALA A 453 -1.78 34.30 23.16
N SER A 454 -3.07 33.99 23.05
CA SER A 454 -3.60 32.68 23.39
C SER A 454 -3.03 31.67 22.40
N THR A 455 -1.87 31.10 22.74
CA THR A 455 -1.25 30.05 21.93
C THR A 455 -2.06 28.78 22.16
N SER A 456 -2.93 28.44 21.22
CA SER A 456 -3.60 27.15 21.17
C SER A 456 -2.52 26.07 21.07
N HIS A 457 -2.20 25.42 22.19
CA HIS A 457 -1.23 24.33 22.22
C HIS A 457 -1.71 23.17 21.36
N ASN A 458 -1.13 23.01 20.17
CA ASN A 458 -1.36 21.85 19.32
C ASN A 458 -0.60 20.66 19.92
N LEU A 459 -1.30 19.76 20.61
CA LEU A 459 -0.68 18.62 21.30
C LEU A 459 0.06 17.71 20.33
N LEU A 460 -0.48 17.49 19.12
CA LEU A 460 0.15 16.69 18.07
C LEU A 460 1.51 17.27 17.68
N LEU A 461 1.58 18.58 17.44
CA LEU A 461 2.84 19.25 17.10
C LEU A 461 3.87 19.09 18.24
N HIS A 462 3.48 19.35 19.48
CA HIS A 462 4.38 19.20 20.63
C HIS A 462 4.85 17.75 20.82
N TYR A 463 3.95 16.79 20.65
CA TYR A 463 4.27 15.36 20.73
C TYR A 463 5.31 14.97 19.67
N LEU A 464 5.09 15.38 18.42
CA LEU A 464 5.99 15.09 17.31
C LEU A 464 7.34 15.79 17.48
N CYS A 465 7.37 17.08 17.83
CA CYS A 465 8.62 17.81 18.04
C CYS A 465 9.50 17.12 19.08
N SER A 466 8.94 16.74 20.23
CA SER A 466 9.68 16.06 21.30
C SER A 466 10.22 14.70 20.84
N LYS A 467 9.36 13.84 20.31
CA LYS A 467 9.72 12.47 19.94
C LYS A 467 10.67 12.41 18.76
N VAL A 468 10.41 13.19 17.70
CA VAL A 468 11.29 13.21 16.53
C VAL A 468 12.67 13.74 16.90
N THR A 469 12.74 14.79 17.73
CA THR A 469 14.02 15.31 18.24
C THR A 469 14.79 14.27 19.03
N GLU A 470 14.14 13.52 19.92
CA GLU A 470 14.76 12.42 20.66
C GLU A 470 15.38 11.36 19.71
N PHE A 471 14.65 10.99 18.66
CA PHE A 471 15.13 10.00 17.68
C PHE A 471 16.31 10.51 16.84
N VAL A 472 16.29 11.78 16.42
CA VAL A 472 17.37 12.40 15.63
C VAL A 472 18.64 12.55 16.48
N GLN A 473 18.51 13.00 17.74
CA GLN A 473 19.64 13.09 18.68
C GLN A 473 20.22 11.72 19.02
N SER A 474 19.36 10.71 19.27
CA SER A 474 19.79 9.34 19.55
C SER A 474 20.48 8.66 18.36
N ALA A 475 20.15 9.06 17.13
CA ALA A 475 20.81 8.55 15.93
C ALA A 475 22.19 9.20 15.76
N SER A 476 22.29 10.52 15.95
CA SER A 476 23.54 11.28 15.84
C SER A 476 24.57 10.87 16.91
N GLY A 477 24.15 10.67 18.16
CA GLY A 477 25.07 10.30 19.25
C GLY A 477 25.65 8.88 19.16
N ARG A 478 25.03 7.99 18.37
CA ARG A 478 25.55 6.62 18.16
C ARG A 478 26.71 6.57 17.18
N ASP A 479 26.79 7.52 16.25
CA ASP A 479 27.91 7.60 15.30
C ASP A 479 29.13 8.25 15.95
N SER A 480 28.96 9.27 16.80
CA SER A 480 30.09 9.84 17.58
C SER A 480 30.77 8.80 18.50
N LEU A 481 29.99 7.90 19.10
CA LEU A 481 30.56 6.80 19.90
C LEU A 481 31.23 5.71 19.05
N ARG A 482 30.84 5.54 17.78
CA ARG A 482 31.50 4.60 16.85
C ARG A 482 32.78 5.17 16.28
N GLU A 483 32.81 6.46 15.96
CA GLU A 483 34.01 7.17 15.51
C GLU A 483 35.08 7.31 16.62
N MET A 484 34.70 7.28 17.90
CA MET A 484 35.66 7.24 19.01
C MET A 484 36.22 5.85 19.33
N ILE A 485 35.61 4.78 18.79
CA ILE A 485 36.00 3.37 19.06
C ILE A 485 36.74 2.73 17.89
N LEU A 486 36.72 3.36 16.71
CA LEU A 486 37.56 3.04 15.54
C LEU A 486 38.79 3.95 15.53
#